data_AF-A0A7C9BKT2-F1
#
_entry.id   AF-A0A7C9BKT2-F1
#
_cell.length_a   1.000
_cell.length_b   1.000
_cell.length_c   1.000
_cell.angle_alpha   90.00
_cell.angle_beta   90.00
_cell.angle_gamma   90.00
#
_symmetry.space_group_name_H-M   'P 1'
#
loop_
_entity.id
_entity.type
_entity.pdbx_description
1 polymer ?
#
loop_
_entity_poly.entity_id
_entity_poly.type
_entity_poly.pdbx_seq_one_letter_code
_entity_poly.pdbx_strand_id
1 'polypeptide(L)'
;MAEVERPADAGVDFSELRVIHTEGEYQFQASTGYFGTDATAYLRYLDELLLADELYLVTDKGHRPLQLLTSTLVDEYDDADLVARTFSFRILDTVENFSVLPAAAPVPLRATRWRGVSLVPILDAYGKRTGKLVFQRLEQVYADDASLVKPYTVKANAPGDPDYIPPIVDHSILVGSTPYPSAAIVRAGTFRRTTCGAGFLGGRPRSASKPAATGPRSPAMPTPWPKPSTGASIPRPTPMPTAAARLTTRLSTWPSST
;
A
#
# COMPACT_ATOMS: atom_id res chain seq x y z
N MET A 1 3.71 13.20 1.67
CA MET A 1 3.90 14.67 1.74
C MET A 1 2.52 15.29 1.88
N ALA A 2 2.20 15.81 3.07
CA ALA A 2 0.95 16.52 3.32
C ALA A 2 1.25 18.02 3.12
N GLU A 3 0.69 18.61 2.08
CA GLU A 3 0.83 20.02 1.78
C GLU A 3 -0.27 20.80 2.53
N VAL A 4 0.13 21.54 3.58
CA VAL A 4 -0.76 22.42 4.34
C VAL A 4 -0.64 23.82 3.77
N GLU A 5 -1.77 24.45 3.46
CA GLU A 5 -1.79 25.76 2.80
C GLU A 5 -1.47 26.86 3.81
N ARG A 6 -0.52 27.71 3.45
CA ARG A 6 -0.19 28.93 4.17
C ARG A 6 -1.41 29.87 4.19
N PRO A 7 -1.82 30.40 5.35
CA PRO A 7 -2.86 31.43 5.41
C PRO A 7 -2.44 32.68 4.63
N ALA A 8 -3.36 33.32 3.91
CA ALA A 8 -3.08 34.46 3.05
C ALA A 8 -2.45 35.68 3.76
N ASP A 9 -2.71 35.83 5.07
CA ASP A 9 -2.18 36.92 5.93
C ASP A 9 -0.99 36.50 6.80
N ALA A 10 -0.36 35.35 6.53
CA ALA A 10 0.76 34.88 7.34
C ALA A 10 2.00 35.78 7.13
N GLY A 11 2.32 36.57 8.17
CA GLY A 11 3.54 37.39 8.26
C GLY A 11 4.83 36.58 8.04
N VAL A 12 5.95 37.29 7.92
CA VAL A 12 7.28 36.71 7.62
C VAL A 12 7.72 35.66 8.67
N ASP A 13 7.11 35.69 9.87
CA ASP A 13 7.41 34.81 11.00
C ASP A 13 6.50 33.56 11.10
N PHE A 14 5.92 33.08 10.00
CA PHE A 14 5.16 31.82 10.00
C PHE A 14 6.10 30.62 10.18
N SER A 15 6.41 30.26 11.43
CA SER A 15 7.17 29.06 11.76
C SER A 15 6.25 27.85 11.85
N GLU A 16 6.08 27.14 10.74
CA GLU A 16 5.45 25.82 10.75
C GLU A 16 6.34 24.83 11.50
N LEU A 17 5.74 23.98 12.35
CA LEU A 17 6.43 22.89 13.01
C LEU A 17 6.84 21.87 11.95
N ARG A 18 8.02 22.05 11.37
CA ARG A 18 8.62 21.10 10.45
C ARG A 18 9.35 20.05 11.28
N VAL A 19 8.90 18.81 11.18
CA VAL A 19 9.73 17.65 11.55
C VAL A 19 10.87 17.63 10.52
N ILE A 20 12.02 18.21 10.86
CA ILE A 20 13.11 18.46 9.90
C ILE A 20 13.95 17.21 9.65
N HIS A 21 13.92 16.20 10.52
CA HIS A 21 14.79 15.05 10.32
C HIS A 21 14.28 13.77 10.96
N THR A 22 14.06 12.76 10.12
CA THR A 22 14.01 11.35 10.52
C THR A 22 15.34 10.77 10.06
N GLU A 23 16.23 10.42 10.98
CA GLU A 23 17.48 9.75 10.61
C GLU A 23 17.18 8.33 10.11
N GLY A 24 17.91 7.91 9.07
CA GLY A 24 17.69 6.67 8.34
C GLY A 24 18.01 5.40 9.14
N GLU A 25 17.72 4.25 8.55
CA GLU A 25 18.03 2.95 9.15
C GLU A 25 19.55 2.83 9.41
N TYR A 26 19.93 2.71 10.68
CA TYR A 26 21.31 2.45 11.07
C TYR A 26 21.61 0.95 10.94
N GLN A 27 22.48 0.61 10.00
CA GLN A 27 23.04 -0.73 9.84
C GLN A 27 24.52 -0.70 10.24
N PHE A 28 24.95 -1.68 11.04
CA PHE A 28 26.36 -1.91 11.31
C PHE A 28 26.74 -3.36 11.06
N GLN A 29 28.00 -3.56 10.71
CA GLN A 29 28.57 -4.87 10.38
C GLN A 29 29.68 -5.19 11.36
N ALA A 30 29.56 -6.35 12.03
CA ALA A 30 30.61 -6.90 12.88
C ALA A 30 31.33 -8.03 12.13
N SER A 31 32.66 -7.98 12.10
CA SER A 31 33.48 -9.07 11.62
C SER A 31 34.07 -9.82 12.81
N THR A 32 33.96 -11.15 12.80
CA THR A 32 34.44 -11.99 13.90
C THR A 32 35.96 -12.17 13.92
N GLY A 33 36.64 -11.80 12.82
CA GLY A 33 38.05 -12.12 12.62
C GLY A 33 38.32 -13.62 12.47
N TYR A 34 39.61 -13.98 12.54
CA TYR A 34 40.10 -15.36 12.41
C TYR A 34 40.05 -16.08 13.77
N PHE A 35 39.38 -17.23 13.81
CA PHE A 35 39.41 -18.11 14.96
C PHE A 35 40.58 -19.09 14.82
N GLY A 36 41.53 -19.03 15.77
CA GLY A 36 42.65 -19.96 15.82
C GLY A 36 42.25 -21.34 16.37
N THR A 37 42.86 -21.76 17.46
CA THR A 37 42.72 -23.11 18.03
C THR A 37 41.32 -23.47 18.55
N ASP A 38 40.50 -22.47 18.88
CA ASP A 38 39.18 -22.68 19.53
C ASP A 38 37.99 -22.50 18.57
N ALA A 39 38.21 -22.63 17.26
CA ALA A 39 37.20 -22.35 16.24
C ALA A 39 35.86 -23.07 16.45
N THR A 40 35.87 -24.31 16.93
CA THR A 40 34.65 -25.10 17.18
C THR A 40 33.80 -24.55 18.31
N ALA A 41 34.42 -24.01 19.37
CA ALA A 41 33.69 -23.38 20.48
C ALA A 41 33.10 -22.03 20.05
N TYR A 42 33.87 -21.23 19.31
CA TYR A 42 33.39 -19.95 18.77
C TYR A 42 32.27 -20.12 17.75
N LEU A 43 32.31 -21.16 16.91
CA LEU A 43 31.23 -21.48 15.98
C LEU A 43 29.91 -21.76 16.70
N ARG A 44 29.94 -22.49 17.83
CA ARG A 44 28.74 -22.73 18.64
C ARG A 44 28.13 -21.43 19.16
N TYR A 45 28.95 -20.50 19.64
CA TYR A 45 28.45 -19.19 20.08
C TYR A 45 27.84 -18.38 18.94
N LEU A 46 28.39 -18.47 17.73
CA LEU A 46 27.83 -17.78 16.56
C LEU A 46 26.53 -18.41 16.07
N ASP A 47 26.39 -19.73 16.18
CA ASP A 47 25.16 -20.44 15.87
C ASP A 47 24.06 -20.11 16.90
N GLU A 48 24.39 -20.07 18.18
CA GLU A 48 23.50 -19.58 19.24
C GLU A 48 23.07 -18.12 19.00
N LEU A 49 23.97 -17.26 18.49
CA LEU A 49 23.65 -15.87 18.13
C LEU A 49 22.65 -15.78 16.98
N LEU A 50 22.71 -16.69 15.99
CA LEU A 50 21.77 -16.75 14.87
C LEU A 50 20.37 -17.22 15.29
N LEU A 51 20.31 -18.03 16.35
CA LEU A 51 19.08 -18.56 16.93
C LEU A 51 18.52 -17.68 18.05
N ALA A 52 19.17 -16.57 18.38
CA ALA A 52 18.72 -15.66 19.42
C ALA A 52 17.44 -14.92 18.99
N ASP A 53 16.38 -15.04 19.79
CA ASP A 53 15.10 -14.36 19.55
C ASP A 53 15.22 -12.83 19.73
N GLU A 54 16.03 -12.39 20.68
CA GLU A 54 16.20 -10.97 21.02
C GLU A 54 17.69 -10.61 21.16
N LEU A 55 18.10 -9.55 20.46
CA LEU A 55 19.46 -9.02 20.54
C LEU A 55 19.43 -7.55 20.98
N TYR A 56 20.34 -7.18 21.87
CA TYR A 56 20.44 -5.82 22.40
C TYR A 56 21.86 -5.28 22.32
N LEU A 57 22.01 -4.03 21.87
CA LEU A 57 23.25 -3.27 21.97
C LEU A 57 23.28 -2.53 23.31
N VAL A 58 24.28 -2.83 24.13
CA VAL A 58 24.49 -2.13 25.40
C VAL A 58 25.21 -0.81 25.12
N THR A 59 24.54 0.31 25.39
CA THR A 59 25.11 1.67 25.30
C THR A 59 25.09 2.34 26.67
N ASP A 60 25.82 3.44 26.81
CA ASP A 60 25.77 4.33 27.99
C ASP A 60 24.34 4.85 28.27
N LYS A 61 23.53 4.99 27.22
CA LYS A 61 22.12 5.43 27.29
C LYS A 61 21.12 4.30 27.56
N GLY A 62 21.57 3.05 27.65
CA GLY A 62 20.73 1.88 27.87
C GLY A 62 20.84 0.82 26.77
N HIS A 63 19.92 -0.16 26.82
CA HIS A 63 19.86 -1.26 25.87
C HIS A 63 19.04 -0.86 24.64
N ARG A 64 19.64 -0.98 23.46
CA ARG A 64 18.96 -0.71 22.18
C ARG A 64 18.65 -2.01 21.45
N PRO A 65 17.42 -2.25 21.00
CA PRO A 65 17.07 -3.47 20.30
C PRO A 65 17.74 -3.53 18.92
N LEU A 66 18.27 -4.70 18.59
CA LEU A 66 18.90 -5.01 17.32
C LEU A 66 18.11 -6.08 16.57
N GLN A 67 18.05 -5.94 15.26
CA GLN A 67 17.59 -6.97 14.34
C GLN A 67 18.78 -7.54 13.58
N LEU A 68 18.97 -8.85 13.65
CA LEU A 68 19.97 -9.53 12.85
C LEU A 68 19.49 -9.66 11.39
N LEU A 69 20.33 -9.24 10.44
CA LEU A 69 20.04 -9.31 9.00
C LEU A 69 20.69 -10.53 8.34
N THR A 70 21.78 -11.04 8.90
CA THR A 70 22.47 -12.23 8.39
C THR A 70 21.67 -13.48 8.77
N SER A 71 21.32 -14.31 7.78
CA SER A 71 20.51 -15.52 7.99
C SER A 71 21.28 -16.83 7.85
N THR A 72 22.57 -16.78 7.52
CA THR A 72 23.37 -17.99 7.23
C THR A 72 24.77 -17.87 7.81
N LEU A 73 25.24 -18.95 8.43
CA LEU A 73 26.63 -19.16 8.82
C LEU A 73 27.29 -20.17 7.87
N VAL A 74 28.55 -19.94 7.53
CA VAL A 74 29.38 -20.94 6.85
C VAL A 74 30.31 -21.55 7.90
N ASP A 75 30.08 -22.81 8.26
CA ASP A 75 30.82 -23.47 9.35
C ASP A 75 32.22 -23.88 8.91
N GLU A 76 32.32 -24.50 7.74
CA GLU A 76 33.58 -24.95 7.16
C GLU A 76 33.55 -24.68 5.66
N TYR A 77 34.66 -24.16 5.14
CA TYR A 77 34.87 -23.95 3.72
C TYR A 77 36.12 -24.74 3.34
N ASP A 78 36.01 -25.59 2.33
CA ASP A 78 37.03 -26.58 1.96
C ASP A 78 38.29 -25.91 1.32
N ASP A 79 38.16 -24.64 0.89
CA ASP A 79 39.33 -23.80 0.57
C ASP A 79 39.88 -23.12 1.84
N ALA A 80 41.19 -23.23 2.06
CA ALA A 80 41.92 -22.84 3.26
C ALA A 80 41.96 -21.33 3.62
N ASP A 81 41.06 -20.50 3.07
CA ASP A 81 41.12 -19.03 3.18
C ASP A 81 39.87 -18.39 3.80
N LEU A 82 39.16 -19.11 4.69
CA LEU A 82 38.06 -18.50 5.44
C LEU A 82 38.62 -17.63 6.59
N VAL A 83 38.96 -16.38 6.27
CA VAL A 83 39.62 -15.43 7.19
C VAL A 83 38.68 -14.86 8.24
N ALA A 84 37.41 -14.60 7.90
CA ALA A 84 36.44 -14.01 8.83
C ALA A 84 34.98 -14.22 8.41
N ARG A 85 34.08 -14.19 9.39
CA ARG A 85 32.62 -14.16 9.18
C ARG A 85 32.10 -12.76 9.47
N THR A 86 31.04 -12.35 8.79
CA THR A 86 30.46 -11.02 8.99
C THR A 86 28.97 -11.11 9.30
N PHE A 87 28.57 -10.38 10.35
CA PHE A 87 27.18 -10.25 10.77
C PHE A 87 26.73 -8.83 10.55
N SER A 88 25.57 -8.66 9.93
CA SER A 88 24.93 -7.37 9.74
C SER A 88 23.76 -7.22 10.69
N PHE A 89 23.70 -6.09 11.39
CA PHE A 89 22.64 -5.76 12.33
C PHE A 89 21.98 -4.44 11.95
N ARG A 90 20.68 -4.34 12.18
CA ARG A 90 19.87 -3.12 12.04
C ARG A 90 19.39 -2.69 13.43
N ILE A 91 19.55 -1.42 13.76
CA ILE A 91 18.98 -0.84 14.98
C ILE A 91 17.50 -0.52 14.73
N LEU A 92 16.61 -1.00 15.61
CA LEU A 92 15.15 -0.82 15.48
C LEU A 92 14.62 0.46 16.12
N ASP A 93 15.49 1.25 16.75
CA ASP A 93 15.12 2.48 17.45
C ASP A 93 14.90 3.64 16.46
N THR A 94 13.70 4.22 16.48
CA THR A 94 13.39 5.44 15.72
C THR A 94 13.68 6.64 16.60
N VAL A 95 14.82 7.29 16.39
CA VAL A 95 15.15 8.52 17.10
C VAL A 95 14.34 9.67 16.51
N GLU A 96 13.28 10.07 17.19
CA GLU A 96 12.50 11.26 16.84
C GLU A 96 13.12 12.49 17.53
N ASN A 97 13.73 13.38 16.75
CA ASN A 97 14.19 14.67 17.25
C ASN A 97 13.06 15.69 17.14
N PHE A 98 12.57 16.16 18.29
CA PHE A 98 11.61 17.27 18.35
C PHE A 98 12.35 18.60 18.38
N SER A 99 11.98 19.52 17.48
CA SER A 99 12.46 20.90 17.53
C SER A 99 11.81 21.64 18.72
N VAL A 100 12.62 22.28 19.57
CA VAL A 100 12.15 23.11 20.71
C VAL A 100 11.68 24.48 20.21
N LEU A 101 10.77 24.48 19.23
CA LEU A 101 10.09 25.69 18.80
C LEU A 101 8.84 25.90 19.66
N PRO A 102 8.49 27.15 19.99
CA PRO A 102 7.26 27.43 20.70
C PRO A 102 6.06 26.91 19.90
N ALA A 103 5.07 26.37 20.60
CA ALA A 103 3.84 25.91 19.97
C ALA A 103 3.20 27.06 19.18
N ALA A 104 2.77 26.78 17.95
CA ALA A 104 2.11 27.79 17.12
C ALA A 104 0.88 28.35 17.83
N ALA A 105 0.65 29.65 17.69
CA ALA A 105 -0.54 30.30 18.24
C ALA A 105 -1.82 29.63 17.69
N PRO A 106 -2.87 29.49 18.51
CA PRO A 106 -4.12 28.87 18.08
C PRO A 106 -4.75 29.70 16.94
N VAL A 107 -4.86 29.10 15.75
CA VAL A 107 -5.52 29.71 14.60
C VAL A 107 -7.03 29.73 14.85
N PRO A 108 -7.74 30.85 14.63
CA PRO A 108 -9.19 30.90 14.80
C PRO A 108 -9.89 29.91 13.86
N LEU A 109 -10.88 29.20 14.39
CA LEU A 109 -11.64 28.20 13.64
C LEU A 109 -12.43 28.88 12.51
N ARG A 110 -12.05 28.60 11.27
CA ARG A 110 -12.77 29.09 10.08
C ARG A 110 -14.14 28.39 9.97
N ALA A 111 -15.17 29.13 9.58
CA ALA A 111 -16.50 28.56 9.36
C ALA A 111 -16.47 27.57 8.19
N THR A 112 -17.18 26.44 8.33
CA THR A 112 -17.23 25.37 7.32
C THR A 112 -18.68 25.11 6.90
N ARG A 113 -18.86 24.59 5.67
CA ARG A 113 -20.15 24.17 5.12
C ARG A 113 -20.01 22.91 4.28
N TRP A 114 -21.10 22.17 4.12
CA TRP A 114 -21.15 20.99 3.26
C TRP A 114 -21.49 21.37 1.81
N ARG A 115 -20.72 20.84 0.87
CA ARG A 115 -20.94 20.98 -0.57
C ARG A 115 -21.32 19.62 -1.17
N GLY A 116 -22.37 19.60 -1.99
CA GLY A 116 -22.80 18.41 -2.72
C GLY A 116 -21.84 18.03 -3.84
N VAL A 117 -21.48 16.75 -3.90
CA VAL A 117 -20.60 16.16 -4.91
C VAL A 117 -21.25 14.91 -5.49
N SER A 118 -20.95 14.63 -6.76
CA SER A 118 -21.46 13.47 -7.49
C SER A 118 -22.98 13.49 -7.61
N LEU A 119 -23.46 14.19 -8.65
CA LEU A 119 -24.87 14.22 -9.02
C LEU A 119 -25.25 12.93 -9.74
N VAL A 120 -26.30 12.27 -9.25
CA VAL A 120 -26.84 11.05 -9.86
C VAL A 120 -28.36 11.17 -9.99
N PRO A 121 -28.94 10.73 -11.12
CA PRO A 121 -30.39 10.75 -11.28
C PRO A 121 -31.08 9.79 -10.32
N ILE A 122 -32.16 10.27 -9.70
CA ILE A 122 -33.06 9.43 -8.92
C ILE A 122 -33.87 8.57 -9.88
N LEU A 123 -33.80 7.26 -9.67
CA LEU A 123 -34.58 6.27 -10.40
C LEU A 123 -35.85 5.93 -9.61
N ASP A 124 -36.93 5.62 -10.33
CA ASP A 124 -38.15 5.06 -9.76
C ASP A 124 -37.97 3.56 -9.44
N ALA A 125 -39.03 2.93 -8.90
CA ALA A 125 -39.04 1.51 -8.57
C ALA A 125 -38.80 0.57 -9.78
N TYR A 126 -38.95 1.07 -11.01
CA TYR A 126 -38.75 0.34 -12.25
C TYR A 126 -37.44 0.71 -12.95
N GLY A 127 -36.57 1.46 -12.28
CA GLY A 127 -35.29 1.90 -12.80
C GLY A 127 -35.39 3.02 -13.83
N LYS A 128 -36.53 3.73 -13.93
CA LYS A 128 -36.72 4.88 -14.84
C LYS A 128 -36.33 6.19 -14.17
N ARG A 129 -35.79 7.13 -14.93
CA ARG A 129 -35.40 8.46 -14.42
C ARG A 129 -36.64 9.27 -14.03
N THR A 130 -36.59 9.90 -12.86
CA THR A 130 -37.69 10.71 -12.30
C THR A 130 -37.62 12.19 -12.67
N GLY A 131 -36.59 12.63 -13.40
CA GLY A 131 -36.33 14.06 -13.68
C GLY A 131 -35.69 14.80 -12.50
N LYS A 132 -35.27 14.09 -11.45
CA LYS A 132 -34.60 14.64 -10.27
C LYS A 132 -33.18 14.11 -10.17
N LEU A 133 -32.27 14.97 -9.75
CA LEU A 133 -30.88 14.64 -9.41
C LEU A 133 -30.68 14.73 -7.90
N VAL A 134 -29.87 13.84 -7.35
CA VAL A 134 -29.44 13.88 -5.96
C VAL A 134 -27.93 13.84 -5.89
N PHE A 135 -27.35 14.59 -4.97
CA PHE A 135 -25.94 14.43 -4.63
C PHE A 135 -25.78 13.12 -3.86
N GLN A 136 -24.84 12.27 -4.25
CA GLN A 136 -24.54 11.04 -3.50
C GLN A 136 -23.69 11.30 -2.26
N ARG A 137 -22.80 12.28 -2.35
CA ARG A 137 -21.80 12.58 -1.31
C ARG A 137 -21.79 14.08 -1.01
N LEU A 138 -21.42 14.40 0.22
CA LEU A 138 -21.16 15.75 0.68
C LEU A 138 -19.69 15.83 1.09
N GLU A 139 -19.01 16.90 0.71
CA GLU A 139 -17.64 17.20 1.16
C GLU A 139 -17.64 18.50 1.98
N GLN A 140 -16.75 18.58 2.96
CA GLN A 140 -16.65 19.76 3.80
C GLN A 140 -15.70 20.78 3.17
N VAL A 141 -16.19 22.00 2.99
CA VAL A 141 -15.44 23.14 2.45
C VAL A 141 -15.50 24.34 3.40
N TYR A 142 -14.53 25.23 3.32
CA TYR A 142 -14.61 26.49 4.06
C TYR A 142 -15.68 27.40 3.45
N ALA A 143 -16.39 28.13 4.31
CA ALA A 143 -17.55 28.92 3.91
C ALA A 143 -17.18 30.18 3.12
N ASP A 144 -15.97 30.70 3.31
CA ASP A 144 -15.42 31.91 2.70
C ASP A 144 -14.91 31.69 1.27
N ASP A 145 -14.04 30.71 1.04
CA ASP A 145 -13.35 30.50 -0.24
C ASP A 145 -13.74 29.20 -0.99
N ALA A 146 -14.57 28.36 -0.36
CA ALA A 146 -14.93 27.03 -0.86
C ALA A 146 -13.74 26.08 -1.11
N SER A 147 -12.58 26.35 -0.51
CA SER A 147 -11.44 25.44 -0.45
C SER A 147 -11.74 24.24 0.44
N LEU A 148 -11.03 23.13 0.20
CA LEU A 148 -11.26 21.87 0.90
C LEU A 148 -10.75 21.96 2.35
N VAL A 149 -11.60 21.54 3.30
CA VAL A 149 -11.17 21.39 4.69
C VAL A 149 -10.17 20.24 4.77
N LYS A 150 -9.08 20.46 5.51
CA LYS A 150 -8.04 19.47 5.80
C LYS A 150 -8.18 19.03 7.27
N PRO A 151 -8.24 17.73 7.58
CA PRO A 151 -8.20 16.59 6.66
C PRO A 151 -9.48 16.50 5.79
N TYR A 152 -9.32 15.96 4.59
CA TYR A 152 -10.42 15.82 3.63
C TYR A 152 -11.55 14.99 4.23
N THR A 153 -12.69 15.63 4.47
CA THR A 153 -13.82 15.03 5.17
C THR A 153 -15.02 14.93 4.24
N VAL A 154 -15.57 13.72 4.15
CA VAL A 154 -16.67 13.35 3.26
C VAL A 154 -17.71 12.52 3.98
N LYS A 155 -18.97 12.73 3.63
CA LYS A 155 -20.09 11.92 4.11
C LYS A 155 -21.11 11.61 3.03
N ALA A 156 -21.98 10.64 3.27
CA ALA A 156 -23.10 10.37 2.39
C ALA A 156 -24.17 11.47 2.53
N ASN A 157 -24.89 11.76 1.45
CA ASN A 157 -26.06 12.64 1.51
C ASN A 157 -27.30 11.81 1.90
N ALA A 158 -27.47 11.55 3.20
CA ALA A 158 -28.57 10.72 3.70
C ALA A 158 -29.77 11.58 4.15
N PRO A 159 -31.01 11.20 3.80
CA PRO A 159 -32.20 11.90 4.31
C PRO A 159 -32.31 11.71 5.82
N GLY A 160 -32.45 12.81 6.55
CA GLY A 160 -32.47 12.84 8.02
C GLY A 160 -31.24 13.50 8.65
N ASP A 161 -30.15 13.68 7.88
CA ASP A 161 -29.01 14.46 8.34
C ASP A 161 -29.34 15.97 8.35
N PRO A 162 -28.88 16.74 9.34
CA PRO A 162 -29.06 18.21 9.37
C PRO A 162 -28.49 18.92 8.14
N ASP A 163 -27.46 18.34 7.52
CA ASP A 163 -26.79 18.87 6.33
C ASP A 163 -27.29 18.23 5.03
N TYR A 164 -28.43 17.55 5.06
CA TYR A 164 -29.02 16.90 3.89
C TYR A 164 -29.33 17.94 2.80
N ILE A 165 -28.80 17.71 1.59
CA ILE A 165 -29.12 18.52 0.42
C ILE A 165 -30.23 17.81 -0.36
N PRO A 166 -31.44 18.41 -0.47
CA PRO A 166 -32.57 17.79 -1.14
C PRO A 166 -32.35 17.66 -2.66
N PRO A 167 -33.08 16.76 -3.33
CA PRO A 167 -32.93 16.54 -4.76
C PRO A 167 -33.33 17.78 -5.58
N ILE A 168 -32.54 18.07 -6.61
CA ILE A 168 -32.76 19.19 -7.53
C ILE A 168 -33.51 18.67 -8.76
N VAL A 169 -34.47 19.45 -9.27
CA VAL A 169 -35.18 19.15 -10.52
C VAL A 169 -34.29 19.53 -11.70
N ASP A 170 -34.07 18.60 -12.63
CA ASP A 170 -33.32 18.85 -13.85
C ASP A 170 -34.24 18.66 -15.07
N HIS A 171 -34.51 19.75 -15.76
CA HIS A 171 -35.37 19.76 -16.95
C HIS A 171 -34.72 19.09 -18.18
N SER A 172 -33.41 18.83 -18.16
CA SER A 172 -32.73 18.10 -19.24
C SER A 172 -33.07 16.60 -19.22
N ILE A 173 -33.56 16.09 -18.08
CA ILE A 173 -33.89 14.67 -17.90
C ILE A 173 -35.38 14.47 -18.08
N LEU A 174 -35.78 13.95 -19.24
CA LEU A 174 -37.18 13.59 -19.49
C LEU A 174 -37.63 12.49 -18.52
N VAL A 175 -38.76 12.71 -17.83
CA VAL A 175 -39.32 11.73 -16.90
C VAL A 175 -39.68 10.45 -17.65
N GLY A 176 -39.27 9.30 -17.11
CA GLY A 176 -39.48 8.01 -17.76
C GLY A 176 -38.47 7.67 -18.86
N SER A 177 -37.54 8.58 -19.19
CA SER A 177 -36.49 8.32 -20.19
C SER A 177 -35.36 7.48 -19.60
N THR A 178 -35.46 6.16 -19.76
CA THR A 178 -34.30 5.27 -19.59
C THR A 178 -34.19 4.37 -20.80
N PRO A 179 -33.03 4.36 -21.48
CA PRO A 179 -32.86 3.63 -22.74
C PRO A 179 -33.08 2.11 -22.60
N TYR A 180 -33.06 1.58 -21.37
CA TYR A 180 -33.36 0.17 -21.09
C TYR A 180 -34.10 0.06 -19.74
N PRO A 181 -35.45 0.02 -19.72
CA PRO A 181 -36.19 -0.18 -18.48
C PRO A 181 -35.92 -1.59 -17.93
N SER A 182 -35.65 -1.69 -16.63
CA SER A 182 -35.57 -2.99 -15.98
C SER A 182 -36.96 -3.61 -15.90
N ALA A 183 -37.15 -4.78 -16.55
CA ALA A 183 -38.29 -5.63 -16.28
C ALA A 183 -38.00 -6.48 -15.05
N ALA A 184 -38.93 -6.53 -14.09
CA ALA A 184 -38.81 -7.41 -12.94
C ALA A 184 -38.80 -8.86 -13.41
N ILE A 185 -37.65 -9.54 -13.28
CA ILE A 185 -37.54 -10.97 -13.60
C ILE A 185 -37.89 -11.75 -12.33
N VAL A 186 -39.17 -12.11 -12.20
CA VAL A 186 -39.61 -13.07 -11.18
C VAL A 186 -39.60 -14.45 -11.81
N ARG A 187 -38.52 -15.20 -11.60
CA ARG A 187 -38.41 -16.61 -12.02
C ARG A 187 -38.30 -17.49 -10.79
N ALA A 188 -39.18 -18.47 -10.67
CA ALA A 188 -39.01 -19.55 -9.71
C ALA A 188 -37.79 -20.39 -10.15
N GLY A 189 -36.71 -20.36 -9.35
CA GLY A 189 -35.57 -21.23 -9.58
C GLY A 189 -35.91 -22.66 -9.16
N THR A 190 -35.71 -23.63 -10.05
CA THR A 190 -35.76 -25.06 -9.72
C THR A 190 -34.33 -25.55 -9.44
N PHE A 191 -33.75 -25.14 -8.31
CA PHE A 191 -32.44 -25.66 -7.91
C PHE A 191 -32.61 -27.06 -7.31
N ARG A 192 -32.47 -28.09 -8.14
CA ARG A 192 -32.41 -29.49 -7.68
C ARG A 192 -30.94 -29.84 -7.43
N ARG A 193 -30.52 -29.87 -6.16
CA ARG A 193 -29.20 -30.41 -5.80
C ARG A 193 -29.18 -31.90 -6.15
N THR A 194 -28.21 -32.35 -6.95
CA THR A 194 -28.08 -33.75 -7.41
C THR A 194 -27.60 -34.72 -6.33
N THR A 195 -27.26 -34.23 -5.13
CA THR A 195 -26.81 -35.03 -3.98
C THR A 195 -27.75 -34.99 -2.78
N CYS A 196 -28.98 -34.47 -2.92
CA CYS A 196 -29.98 -34.62 -1.86
C CYS A 196 -30.48 -36.07 -1.84
N GLY A 197 -30.23 -36.80 -0.73
CA GLY A 197 -30.84 -38.11 -0.48
C GLY A 197 -32.37 -38.03 -0.52
N ALA A 198 -33.02 -39.16 -0.78
CA ALA A 198 -34.48 -39.24 -0.89
C ALA A 198 -35.17 -38.59 0.34
N GLY A 199 -36.01 -37.59 0.10
CA GLY A 199 -36.83 -36.94 1.14
C GLY A 199 -36.48 -35.49 1.51
N PHE A 200 -35.37 -34.91 1.03
CA PHE A 200 -34.99 -33.54 1.37
C PHE A 200 -35.28 -32.54 0.24
N LEU A 201 -36.27 -31.65 0.44
CA LEU A 201 -36.53 -30.49 -0.42
C LEU A 201 -35.62 -29.32 0.01
N GLY A 202 -34.80 -28.82 -0.92
CA GLY A 202 -34.01 -27.61 -0.71
C GLY A 202 -34.92 -26.40 -0.50
N GLY A 203 -34.62 -25.58 0.51
CA GLY A 203 -35.39 -24.38 0.85
C GLY A 203 -35.47 -23.35 -0.30
N ARG A 204 -36.40 -22.40 -0.17
CA ARG A 204 -36.71 -21.38 -1.20
C ARG A 204 -35.44 -20.67 -1.70
N PRO A 205 -35.23 -20.57 -3.02
CA PRO A 205 -34.12 -19.80 -3.56
C PRO A 205 -34.27 -18.31 -3.23
N ARG A 206 -33.18 -17.66 -2.83
CA ARG A 206 -33.12 -16.20 -2.76
C ARG A 206 -33.15 -15.64 -4.19
N SER A 207 -34.03 -14.70 -4.44
CA SER A 207 -34.10 -13.97 -5.71
C SER A 207 -32.82 -13.15 -5.92
N ALA A 208 -32.15 -13.37 -7.05
CA ALA A 208 -31.06 -12.52 -7.51
C ALA A 208 -31.60 -11.53 -8.56
N SER A 209 -31.51 -10.23 -8.28
CA SER A 209 -31.75 -9.20 -9.29
C SER A 209 -30.53 -9.09 -10.20
N LYS A 210 -30.70 -9.33 -11.50
CA LYS A 210 -29.67 -9.05 -12.50
C LYS A 210 -29.71 -7.54 -12.83
N PRO A 211 -28.65 -6.76 -12.56
CA PRO A 211 -28.60 -5.38 -13.02
C PRO A 211 -28.64 -5.35 -14.55
N ALA A 212 -29.31 -4.34 -15.11
CA ALA A 212 -29.38 -4.12 -16.55
C ALA A 212 -27.97 -4.06 -17.14
N ALA A 213 -27.75 -4.77 -18.25
CA ALA A 213 -26.45 -4.85 -18.90
C ALA A 213 -26.06 -3.48 -19.46
N THR A 214 -25.23 -2.73 -18.74
CA THR A 214 -24.48 -1.60 -19.28
C THR A 214 -23.23 -2.13 -19.98
N GLY A 215 -23.28 -2.15 -21.31
CA GLY A 215 -22.09 -2.31 -22.14
C GLY A 215 -22.48 -2.45 -23.62
N PRO A 216 -21.88 -1.67 -24.54
CA PRO A 216 -21.95 -2.02 -25.95
C PRO A 216 -21.33 -3.41 -26.11
N ARG A 217 -22.00 -4.29 -26.86
CA ARG A 217 -21.43 -5.59 -27.23
C ARG A 217 -20.09 -5.34 -27.90
N SER A 218 -18.98 -5.66 -27.24
CA SER A 218 -17.71 -5.87 -27.93
C SER A 218 -17.97 -6.87 -29.06
N PRO A 219 -17.57 -6.57 -30.30
CA PRO A 219 -17.65 -7.55 -31.38
C PRO A 219 -16.88 -8.79 -30.94
N ALA A 220 -17.43 -9.96 -31.27
CA ALA A 220 -16.87 -11.26 -30.93
C ALA A 220 -15.37 -11.29 -31.25
N MET A 221 -14.57 -11.68 -30.25
CA MET A 221 -13.16 -12.01 -30.46
C MET A 221 -13.07 -13.02 -31.61
N PRO A 222 -12.23 -12.79 -32.64
CA PRO A 222 -11.92 -13.82 -33.61
C PRO A 222 -11.23 -14.98 -32.90
N THR A 223 -11.59 -16.19 -33.32
CA THR A 223 -11.03 -17.48 -32.93
C THR A 223 -9.50 -17.46 -32.80
N PRO A 224 -8.93 -18.15 -31.80
CA PRO A 224 -7.48 -18.22 -31.63
C PRO A 224 -6.82 -18.90 -32.85
N TRP A 225 -5.72 -18.30 -33.28
CA TRP A 225 -4.87 -18.75 -34.38
C TRP A 225 -4.43 -20.22 -34.22
N PRO A 226 -4.29 -20.99 -35.32
CA PRO A 226 -3.79 -22.34 -35.27
C PRO A 226 -2.33 -22.36 -34.79
N LYS A 227 -2.00 -23.33 -33.93
CA LYS A 227 -0.65 -23.55 -33.41
C LYS A 227 0.36 -23.77 -34.56
N PRO A 228 1.53 -23.13 -34.54
CA PRO A 228 2.60 -23.42 -35.50
C PRO A 228 3.15 -24.84 -35.26
N SER A 229 3.33 -25.55 -36.36
CA SER A 229 3.90 -26.89 -36.47
C SER A 229 5.34 -26.94 -35.98
N THR A 230 5.63 -27.98 -35.21
CA THR A 230 6.95 -28.45 -34.77
C THR A 230 7.90 -28.59 -35.96
N GLY A 231 9.04 -27.90 -35.96
CA GLY A 231 10.09 -28.14 -36.95
C GLY A 231 11.04 -26.97 -37.20
N ALA A 232 11.89 -26.64 -36.24
CA ALA A 232 13.12 -25.90 -36.50
C ALA A 232 14.15 -26.24 -35.41
N SER A 233 15.18 -26.99 -35.79
CA SER A 233 16.37 -27.26 -34.98
C SER A 233 17.19 -25.98 -34.81
N ILE A 234 17.29 -25.49 -33.58
CA ILE A 234 18.19 -24.38 -33.22
C ILE A 234 19.60 -24.95 -33.03
N PRO A 235 20.65 -24.43 -33.71
CA PRO A 235 22.01 -24.85 -33.48
C PRO A 235 22.51 -24.38 -32.10
N ARG A 236 23.22 -25.27 -31.38
CA ARG A 236 23.85 -24.98 -30.09
C ARG A 236 24.90 -23.88 -30.21
N PRO A 237 24.93 -22.88 -29.32
CA PRO A 237 26.06 -21.97 -29.21
C PRO A 237 27.27 -22.68 -28.60
N THR A 238 28.43 -22.48 -29.22
CA THR A 238 29.76 -22.89 -28.77
C THR A 238 30.17 -22.14 -27.50
N PRO A 239 30.88 -22.79 -26.55
CA PRO A 239 31.37 -22.12 -25.35
C PRO A 239 32.53 -21.18 -25.68
N MET A 240 32.45 -19.92 -25.22
CA MET A 240 33.57 -18.98 -25.26
C MET A 240 34.56 -19.24 -24.10
N PRO A 241 35.86 -18.94 -24.30
CA PRO A 241 36.91 -19.19 -23.32
C PRO A 241 36.89 -18.18 -22.15
N THR A 242 37.09 -18.72 -20.96
CA THR A 242 37.20 -18.03 -19.67
C THR A 242 38.44 -17.13 -19.63
N ALA A 243 38.23 -15.81 -19.55
CA ALA A 243 39.29 -14.85 -19.26
C ALA A 243 39.43 -14.68 -17.74
N ALA A 244 40.56 -15.13 -17.19
CA ALA A 244 40.94 -14.93 -15.80
C ALA A 244 41.35 -13.46 -15.56
N ALA A 245 40.51 -12.70 -14.85
CA ALA A 245 40.85 -11.37 -14.37
C ALA A 245 41.53 -11.49 -12.99
N ARG A 246 42.84 -11.24 -12.95
CA ARG A 246 43.65 -11.13 -11.73
C ARG A 246 43.43 -9.75 -11.11
N LEU A 247 42.62 -9.66 -10.05
CA LEU A 247 42.50 -8.43 -9.26
C LEU A 247 43.69 -8.36 -8.29
N THR A 248 44.57 -7.38 -8.52
CA THR A 248 45.70 -7.09 -7.63
C THR A 248 45.32 -5.87 -6.79
N THR A 249 44.90 -6.08 -5.55
CA THR A 249 44.56 -4.98 -4.64
C THR A 249 45.81 -4.56 -3.88
N ARG A 250 46.33 -3.36 -4.19
CA ARG A 250 47.36 -2.67 -3.40
C ARG A 250 46.74 -2.09 -2.12
N LEU A 251 47.25 -2.48 -0.95
CA LEU A 251 47.07 -1.71 0.28
C LEU A 251 47.84 -0.38 0.16
N SER A 252 47.14 0.74 0.18
CA SER A 252 47.73 2.06 0.47
C SER A 252 47.66 2.32 1.97
N THR A 253 48.81 2.38 2.61
CA THR A 253 48.98 2.90 3.98
C THR A 253 48.77 4.41 3.98
N TRP A 254 47.95 4.90 4.92
CA TRP A 254 47.88 6.32 5.29
C TRP A 254 48.76 6.57 6.52
N PRO A 255 49.52 7.68 6.55
CA PRO A 255 50.39 8.00 7.67
C PRO A 255 49.61 8.63 8.84
N SER A 256 49.96 8.20 10.05
CA SER A 256 49.61 8.87 11.30
C SER A 256 50.43 10.15 11.45
N SER A 257 49.76 11.29 11.61
CA SER A 257 50.37 12.52 12.10
C SER A 257 50.14 12.64 13.61
N THR A 258 51.26 12.79 14.31
CA THR A 258 51.43 13.44 15.62
C THR A 258 50.71 14.77 15.73
#